data_AF-A0A9P5NQD4-F1
#
_entry.id   AF-A0A9P5NQD4-F1
#
_cell.length_a   1.000
_cell.length_b   1.000
_cell.length_c   1.000
_cell.angle_alpha   90.00
_cell.angle_beta   90.00
_cell.angle_gamma   90.00
#
_symmetry.space_group_name_H-M   'P 1'
#
loop_
_entity.id
_entity.type
_entity.pdbx_description
1 polymer ?
#
loop_
_entity_poly.entity_id
_entity_poly.type
_entity_poly.pdbx_seq_one_letter_code
_entity_poly.pdbx_strand_id
1 'polypeptide(L)'
;MQVLSLARSIGVFSRRPATAAPFSSIQNAADSSGVPLKPTWSVNQLLSSYTSPKLSSTTINRLYDLSALTPPQEQAQYQALKRELGELIKLVEAVRLVDTAGTEVAGRGELGDADRRSLEVIDTKEYGQQLLRNAARTKDQFYVVDSERRR
;
A
#
# COMPACT_ATOMS: atom_id res chain seq x y z
N MET A 1 -50.83 -49.17 -22.69
CA MET A 1 -50.20 -49.39 -21.38
C MET A 1 -48.74 -49.75 -21.60
N GLN A 2 -47.80 -48.89 -21.20
CA GLN A 2 -46.49 -49.27 -20.67
C GLN A 2 -45.78 -47.99 -20.22
N VAL A 3 -45.76 -47.83 -18.90
CA VAL A 3 -44.92 -46.88 -18.17
C VAL A 3 -43.52 -47.47 -18.07
N LEU A 4 -42.50 -46.75 -18.54
CA LEU A 4 -41.11 -47.05 -18.24
C LEU A 4 -40.44 -45.81 -17.65
N SER A 5 -40.47 -45.79 -16.32
CA SER A 5 -39.46 -45.20 -15.45
C SER A 5 -38.07 -45.65 -15.89
N LEU A 6 -37.09 -44.74 -15.91
CA LEU A 6 -35.70 -45.11 -15.55
C LEU A 6 -34.90 -43.89 -15.05
N ALA A 7 -34.70 -43.90 -13.73
CA ALA A 7 -33.51 -43.55 -12.95
C ALA A 7 -32.56 -42.42 -13.43
N ARG A 8 -32.44 -41.42 -12.55
CA ARG A 8 -31.31 -40.48 -12.44
C ARG A 8 -29.99 -41.25 -12.37
N SER A 9 -29.09 -41.01 -13.32
CA SER A 9 -27.68 -41.37 -13.19
C SER A 9 -26.96 -40.27 -12.41
N ILE A 10 -26.59 -40.57 -11.16
CA ILE A 10 -25.73 -39.73 -10.33
C ILE A 10 -24.32 -39.90 -10.88
N GLY A 11 -23.79 -38.85 -11.51
CA GLY A 11 -22.41 -38.80 -11.97
C GLY A 11 -21.46 -39.09 -10.81
N VAL A 12 -20.79 -40.23 -10.88
CA VAL A 12 -19.72 -40.61 -9.96
C VAL A 12 -18.55 -39.66 -10.20
N PHE A 13 -18.36 -38.70 -9.30
CA PHE A 13 -17.15 -37.87 -9.24
C PHE A 13 -15.97 -38.78 -8.90
N SER A 14 -15.28 -39.25 -9.93
CA SER A 14 -13.99 -39.93 -9.82
C SER A 14 -12.96 -38.95 -9.25
N ARG A 15 -12.75 -38.99 -7.93
CA ARG A 15 -11.65 -38.29 -7.27
C ARG A 15 -10.34 -38.86 -7.80
N ARG A 16 -9.67 -38.12 -8.68
CA ARG A 16 -8.26 -38.36 -8.98
C ARG A 16 -7.50 -38.26 -7.65
N PRO A 17 -6.71 -39.26 -7.24
CA PRO A 17 -5.83 -39.10 -6.10
C PRO A 17 -4.84 -38.00 -6.44
N ALA A 18 -4.77 -36.98 -5.58
CA ALA A 18 -3.75 -35.96 -5.66
C ALA A 18 -2.39 -36.66 -5.62
N THR A 19 -1.67 -36.65 -6.74
CA THR A 19 -0.27 -37.03 -6.79
C THR A 19 0.45 -36.12 -5.80
N ALA A 20 0.82 -36.66 -4.65
CA ALA A 20 1.62 -35.94 -3.67
C ALA A 20 2.92 -35.54 -4.37
N ALA A 21 3.05 -34.25 -4.67
CA ALA A 21 4.33 -33.70 -5.06
C ALA A 21 5.32 -34.09 -3.95
N PRO A 22 6.49 -34.65 -4.27
CA PRO A 22 7.49 -34.92 -3.26
C PRO A 22 7.86 -33.57 -2.65
N PHE A 23 7.44 -33.33 -1.41
CA PHE A 23 8.04 -32.30 -0.59
C PHE A 23 9.52 -32.66 -0.50
N SER A 24 10.37 -31.98 -1.26
CA SER A 24 11.81 -32.14 -1.08
C SER A 24 12.10 -31.74 0.36
N SER A 25 12.42 -32.71 1.21
CA SER A 25 12.82 -32.44 2.59
C SER A 25 14.19 -31.78 2.55
N ILE A 26 14.22 -30.48 2.33
CA ILE A 26 15.42 -29.68 2.55
C ILE A 26 15.64 -29.71 4.06
N GLN A 27 16.43 -30.66 4.54
CA GLN A 27 16.83 -30.73 5.94
C GLN A 27 17.83 -29.60 6.19
N ASN A 28 17.29 -28.43 6.58
CA ASN A 28 18.13 -27.35 7.06
C ASN A 28 18.72 -27.77 8.41
N ALA A 29 20.03 -27.66 8.55
CA ALA A 29 20.68 -27.86 9.85
C ALA A 29 20.06 -26.88 10.85
N ALA A 30 19.50 -27.40 11.93
CA ALA A 30 18.84 -26.63 12.97
C ALA A 30 19.65 -26.70 14.27
N ASP A 31 19.53 -25.68 15.11
CA ASP A 31 20.12 -25.68 16.45
C ASP A 31 19.35 -26.61 17.41
N SER A 32 19.82 -26.71 18.65
CA SER A 32 19.15 -27.48 19.70
C SER A 32 17.72 -27.01 20.03
N SER A 33 17.35 -25.82 19.59
CA SER A 33 16.03 -25.20 19.77
C SER A 33 15.14 -25.35 18.53
N GLY A 34 15.60 -26.05 17.48
CA GLY A 34 14.87 -26.24 16.23
C GLY A 34 14.89 -25.01 15.30
N VAL A 35 15.71 -24.00 15.59
CA VAL A 35 15.88 -22.82 14.72
C VAL A 35 16.86 -23.16 13.62
N PRO A 36 16.52 -22.92 12.33
CA PRO A 36 17.44 -23.21 11.24
C PRO A 36 18.70 -22.34 11.33
N LEU A 37 19.87 -22.98 11.30
CA LEU A 37 21.19 -22.32 11.32
C LEU A 37 21.42 -21.46 10.07
N LYS A 38 20.68 -21.74 9.00
CA LYS A 38 20.65 -20.93 7.78
C LYS A 38 19.21 -20.63 7.39
N PRO A 39 18.86 -19.36 7.13
CA PRO A 39 17.52 -19.03 6.67
C PRO A 39 17.31 -19.62 5.27
N THR A 40 16.16 -20.26 5.05
CA THR A 40 15.80 -20.86 3.76
C THR A 40 15.73 -19.81 2.63
N TRP A 41 15.40 -18.57 3.00
CA TRP A 41 15.42 -17.41 2.12
C TRP A 41 15.67 -16.15 2.95
N SER A 42 16.21 -15.11 2.33
CA SER A 42 16.30 -13.79 2.94
C SER A 42 15.51 -12.77 2.14
N VAL A 43 14.88 -11.83 2.83
CA VAL A 43 14.15 -10.72 2.21
C VAL A 43 15.11 -9.89 1.34
N ASN A 44 16.34 -9.65 1.80
CA ASN A 44 17.35 -8.93 1.01
C ASN A 44 17.70 -9.66 -0.29
N GLN A 45 17.85 -10.99 -0.27
CA GLN A 45 18.09 -11.77 -1.49
C GLN A 45 16.90 -11.69 -2.44
N LEU A 46 15.67 -11.80 -1.93
CA LEU A 46 14.46 -11.64 -2.74
C LEU A 46 14.40 -10.25 -3.38
N LEU A 47 14.56 -9.19 -2.57
CA LEU A 47 14.49 -7.81 -3.04
C LEU A 47 15.64 -7.46 -3.99
N SER A 48 16.83 -8.04 -3.83
CA SER A 48 17.97 -7.76 -4.71
C SER A 48 17.71 -8.12 -6.18
N SER A 49 16.83 -9.09 -6.43
CA SER A 49 16.48 -9.56 -7.78
C SER A 49 15.65 -8.56 -8.60
N TYR A 50 14.95 -7.62 -7.94
CA TYR A 50 14.11 -6.65 -8.64
C TYR A 50 14.91 -5.43 -9.11
N THR A 51 14.62 -4.95 -10.32
CA THR A 51 15.23 -3.75 -10.88
C THR A 51 14.68 -2.51 -10.20
N SER A 52 15.53 -1.56 -9.80
CA SER A 52 15.06 -0.27 -9.30
C SER A 52 14.57 0.61 -10.46
N PRO A 53 13.32 1.10 -10.43
CA PRO A 53 12.81 1.96 -11.48
C PRO A 53 13.53 3.30 -11.47
N LYS A 54 13.88 3.80 -12.67
CA LYS A 54 14.56 5.09 -12.83
C LYS A 54 13.52 6.21 -12.89
N LEU A 55 13.47 7.02 -11.83
CA LEU A 55 12.65 8.23 -11.82
C LEU A 55 13.24 9.32 -12.73
N SER A 56 12.38 9.98 -13.50
CA SER A 56 12.77 11.18 -14.24
C SER A 56 12.83 12.38 -13.30
N SER A 57 13.71 13.36 -13.59
CA SER A 57 13.80 14.59 -12.78
C SER A 57 12.50 15.40 -12.82
N THR A 58 11.78 15.37 -13.95
CA THR A 58 10.49 16.05 -14.11
C THR A 58 9.43 15.44 -13.19
N THR A 59 9.41 14.11 -13.04
CA THR A 59 8.51 13.43 -12.08
C THR A 59 8.81 13.85 -10.65
N ILE A 60 10.09 13.92 -10.26
CA ILE A 60 10.47 14.30 -8.89
C ILE A 60 10.07 15.74 -8.61
N ASN A 61 10.33 16.66 -9.53
CA ASN A 61 9.93 18.06 -9.36
C ASN A 61 8.40 18.19 -9.26
N ARG A 62 7.66 17.45 -10.08
CA ARG A 62 6.21 17.39 -9.99
C ARG A 62 5.72 16.87 -8.62
N LEU A 63 6.41 15.89 -8.02
CA LEU A 63 6.07 15.40 -6.68
C LEU A 63 6.31 16.47 -5.61
N TYR A 64 7.40 17.24 -5.73
CA TYR A 64 7.66 18.40 -4.87
C TYR A 64 6.53 19.43 -4.97
N ASP A 65 6.14 19.78 -6.20
CA ASP A 65 5.07 20.74 -6.45
C ASP A 65 3.73 20.27 -5.86
N LEU A 66 3.38 18.99 -6.06
CA LEU A 66 2.14 18.40 -5.54
C LEU A 66 2.14 18.28 -4.01
N SER A 67 3.31 18.10 -3.41
CA SER A 67 3.47 18.01 -1.95
C SER A 67 3.62 19.37 -1.29
N ALA A 68 3.57 20.47 -2.07
CA ALA A 68 3.88 21.84 -1.62
C ALA A 68 5.22 21.94 -0.89
N LEU A 69 6.22 21.17 -1.34
CA LEU A 69 7.57 21.15 -0.79
C LEU A 69 8.54 21.89 -1.71
N THR A 70 9.54 22.52 -1.12
CA THR A 70 10.63 23.16 -1.88
C THR A 70 11.69 22.10 -2.25
N PRO A 71 12.10 21.98 -3.53
CA PRO A 71 13.14 21.04 -3.92
C PRO A 71 14.50 21.43 -3.32
N PRO A 72 15.38 20.45 -3.01
CA PRO A 72 16.70 20.73 -2.48
C PRO A 72 17.56 21.48 -3.51
N GLN A 73 18.30 22.49 -3.06
CA GLN A 73 19.19 23.28 -3.92
C GLN A 73 20.48 22.52 -4.28
N GLU A 74 20.90 21.59 -3.42
CA GLU A 74 22.12 20.82 -3.62
C GLU A 74 21.87 19.57 -4.46
N GLN A 75 22.68 19.40 -5.51
CA GLN A 75 22.58 18.25 -6.41
C GLN A 75 22.84 16.92 -5.69
N ALA A 76 23.72 16.89 -4.69
CA ALA A 76 24.01 15.68 -3.92
C ALA A 76 22.78 15.17 -3.16
N GLN A 77 22.04 16.07 -2.51
CA GLN A 77 20.81 15.77 -1.79
C GLN A 77 19.71 15.30 -2.75
N TYR A 78 19.60 15.96 -3.92
CA TYR A 78 18.65 15.55 -4.95
C TYR A 78 18.92 14.14 -5.47
N GLN A 79 20.19 13.76 -5.69
CA GLN A 79 20.55 12.41 -6.13
C GLN A 79 20.35 11.36 -5.03
N ALA A 80 20.64 11.70 -3.76
CA ALA A 80 20.37 10.82 -2.63
C ALA A 80 18.87 10.51 -2.51
N LEU A 81 18.03 11.55 -2.56
CA LEU A 81 16.58 11.39 -2.54
C LEU A 81 16.07 10.57 -3.73
N LYS A 82 16.60 10.83 -4.92
CA LYS A 82 16.24 10.07 -6.13
C LYS A 82 16.53 8.58 -5.97
N ARG A 83 17.64 8.23 -5.33
CA ARG A 83 17.99 6.85 -5.01
C ARG A 83 17.01 6.26 -3.99
N GLU A 84 16.77 6.97 -2.89
CA GLU A 84 15.88 6.53 -1.81
C GLU A 84 14.44 6.31 -2.29
N LEU A 85 13.89 7.24 -3.06
CA LEU A 85 12.57 7.08 -3.69
C LEU A 85 12.55 5.88 -4.65
N GLY A 86 13.61 5.66 -5.41
CA GLY A 86 13.74 4.48 -6.29
C GLY A 86 13.72 3.16 -5.51
N GLU A 87 14.39 3.10 -4.35
CA GLU A 87 14.40 1.93 -3.47
C GLU A 87 13.02 1.67 -2.86
N LEU A 88 12.30 2.72 -2.45
CA LEU A 88 10.93 2.60 -1.94
C LEU A 88 9.96 2.10 -3.02
N ILE A 89 10.05 2.64 -4.23
CA ILE A 89 9.18 2.19 -5.33
C ILE A 89 9.46 0.74 -5.68
N LYS A 90 10.74 0.32 -5.71
CA LYS A 90 11.12 -1.07 -5.94
C LYS A 90 10.43 -2.03 -4.95
N LEU A 91 10.29 -1.63 -3.68
CA LEU A 91 9.59 -2.44 -2.67
C LEU A 91 8.09 -2.53 -2.97
N VAL A 92 7.46 -1.43 -3.38
CA VAL A 92 6.03 -1.41 -3.72
C VAL A 92 5.74 -2.17 -5.03
N GLU A 93 6.64 -2.11 -6.01
CA GLU A 93 6.51 -2.86 -7.26
C GLU A 93 6.55 -4.37 -7.02
N ALA A 94 7.31 -4.85 -6.03
CA ALA A 94 7.29 -6.27 -5.67
C ALA A 94 5.91 -6.74 -5.20
N VAL A 95 5.10 -5.87 -4.57
CA VAL A 95 3.72 -6.18 -4.16
C VAL A 95 2.82 -6.34 -5.39
N ARG A 96 3.10 -5.62 -6.48
CA ARG A 96 2.31 -5.71 -7.71
C ARG A 96 2.41 -7.09 -8.40
N LEU A 97 3.47 -7.85 -8.11
CA LEU A 97 3.65 -9.20 -8.66
C LEU A 97 2.81 -10.27 -7.95
N VAL A 98 2.18 -9.90 -6.82
CA VAL A 98 1.32 -10.81 -6.07
C VAL A 98 0.00 -10.99 -6.83
N ASP A 99 -0.41 -12.24 -7.05
CA ASP A 99 -1.71 -12.55 -7.62
C ASP A 99 -2.81 -12.11 -6.66
N THR A 100 -3.64 -11.18 -7.13
CA THR A 100 -4.77 -10.60 -6.39
C THR A 100 -6.11 -11.01 -7.00
N ALA A 101 -6.11 -11.99 -7.92
CA ALA A 101 -7.33 -12.54 -8.50
C ALA A 101 -8.28 -13.04 -7.39
N GLY A 102 -9.51 -12.52 -7.39
CA GLY A 102 -10.53 -12.88 -6.40
C GLY A 102 -10.47 -12.10 -5.08
N THR A 103 -9.60 -11.09 -4.96
CA THR A 103 -9.62 -10.15 -3.83
C THR A 103 -10.49 -8.94 -4.15
N GLU A 104 -11.34 -8.53 -3.20
CA GLU A 104 -12.10 -7.29 -3.29
C GLU A 104 -11.36 -6.16 -2.55
N VAL A 105 -11.29 -4.99 -3.15
CA VAL A 105 -10.73 -3.81 -2.50
C VAL A 105 -11.78 -3.28 -1.53
N ALA A 106 -11.64 -3.63 -0.25
CA ALA A 106 -12.47 -3.04 0.79
C ALA A 106 -12.12 -1.55 0.92
N GLY A 107 -12.99 -0.69 0.40
CA GLY A 107 -12.88 0.76 0.62
C GLY A 107 -13.03 1.06 2.11
N ARG A 108 -12.15 1.92 2.65
CA ARG A 108 -12.22 2.40 4.05
C ARG A 108 -13.58 3.04 4.39
N GLY A 109 -14.38 3.42 3.38
CA GLY A 109 -15.67 4.09 3.52
C GLY A 109 -16.92 3.21 3.44
N GLU A 110 -16.83 1.90 3.17
CA GLU A 110 -18.04 1.08 2.92
C GLU A 110 -18.66 0.45 4.19
N LEU A 111 -17.85 0.23 5.24
CA LEU A 111 -18.31 -0.33 6.52
C LEU A 111 -17.96 0.55 7.74
N GLY A 112 -17.10 1.57 7.56
CA GLY A 112 -16.35 2.20 8.65
C GLY A 112 -16.55 3.70 8.82
N ASP A 113 -17.53 4.32 8.16
CA ASP A 113 -17.87 5.75 8.38
C ASP A 113 -18.71 5.91 9.66
N ALA A 114 -18.25 5.29 10.76
CA ALA A 114 -18.78 5.50 12.11
C ALA A 114 -18.47 6.91 12.64
N ASP A 115 -17.62 7.67 11.92
CA ASP A 115 -17.37 9.10 12.16
C ASP A 115 -18.38 10.03 11.48
N ARG A 116 -19.42 9.49 10.81
CA ARG A 116 -20.67 10.23 10.61
C ARG A 116 -21.38 10.38 11.94
N ARG A 117 -20.80 11.18 12.85
CA ARG A 117 -21.59 11.80 13.91
C ARG A 117 -22.78 12.45 13.22
N SER A 118 -23.97 12.04 13.61
CA SER A 118 -25.19 12.74 13.24
C SER A 118 -24.93 14.23 13.44
N LEU A 119 -25.32 15.06 12.47
CA LEU A 119 -25.16 16.52 12.46
C LEU A 119 -25.70 17.24 13.73
N GLU A 120 -26.29 16.51 14.66
CA GLU A 120 -27.01 16.96 15.83
C GLU A 120 -26.12 17.32 17.03
N VAL A 121 -24.83 16.95 17.05
CA VAL A 121 -23.90 17.35 18.14
C VAL A 121 -22.53 17.75 17.61
N ILE A 122 -22.47 18.85 16.85
CA ILE A 122 -21.21 19.60 16.73
C ILE A 122 -21.23 20.65 17.85
N ASP A 123 -20.63 20.31 18.99
CA ASP A 123 -20.33 21.27 20.05
C ASP A 123 -19.20 22.20 19.57
N THR A 124 -19.54 23.15 18.70
CA THR A 124 -18.60 24.19 18.22
C THR A 124 -18.43 25.23 19.32
N LYS A 125 -17.69 24.90 20.38
CA LYS A 125 -17.32 25.87 21.43
C LYS A 125 -16.52 27.05 20.87
N GLU A 126 -15.88 26.84 19.72
CA GLU A 126 -15.06 27.84 19.05
C GLU A 126 -15.47 27.94 17.59
N TYR A 127 -15.79 29.17 17.17
CA TYR A 127 -16.27 29.44 15.83
C TYR A 127 -15.72 30.77 15.29
N GLY A 128 -15.66 30.87 13.96
CA GLY A 128 -15.31 32.10 13.24
C GLY A 128 -13.95 32.67 13.66
N GLN A 129 -13.96 33.93 14.06
CA GLN A 129 -12.75 34.71 14.37
C GLN A 129 -11.97 34.18 15.59
N GLN A 130 -12.59 33.38 16.46
CA GLN A 130 -11.89 32.78 17.59
C GLN A 130 -10.79 31.81 17.13
N LEU A 131 -10.92 31.24 15.93
CA LEU A 131 -9.92 30.35 15.32
C LEU A 131 -8.66 31.09 14.86
N LEU A 132 -8.72 32.43 14.74
CA LEU A 132 -7.58 33.25 14.33
C LEU A 132 -6.45 33.26 15.37
N ARG A 133 -6.74 32.90 16.62
CA ARG A 133 -5.71 32.79 17.67
C ARG A 133 -4.63 31.74 17.36
N ASN A 134 -4.94 30.76 16.51
CA ASN A 134 -4.02 29.71 16.07
C ASN A 134 -3.24 30.10 14.80
N ALA A 135 -3.56 31.25 14.19
CA ALA A 135 -2.94 31.70 12.97
C ALA A 135 -1.58 32.33 13.24
N ALA A 136 -0.57 31.99 12.44
CA ALA A 136 0.73 32.65 12.50
C ALA A 136 0.68 34.14 12.09
N ARG A 137 -0.22 34.50 11.16
CA ARG A 137 -0.42 35.87 10.68
C ARG A 137 -1.90 36.15 10.43
N THR A 138 -2.36 37.31 10.89
CA THR A 138 -3.72 37.81 10.67
C THR A 138 -3.70 39.30 10.36
N LYS A 139 -4.66 39.77 9.57
CA LYS A 139 -4.86 41.19 9.28
C LYS A 139 -6.35 41.43 9.06
N ASP A 140 -6.89 42.48 9.65
CA ASP A 140 -8.30 42.88 9.50
C ASP A 140 -9.30 41.72 9.74
N GLN A 141 -9.00 40.85 10.70
CA GLN A 141 -9.79 39.66 11.05
C GLN A 141 -9.80 38.54 9.98
N PHE A 142 -8.80 38.51 9.10
CA PHE A 142 -8.60 37.44 8.11
C PHE A 142 -7.22 36.79 8.25
N TYR A 143 -7.12 35.53 7.80
CA TYR A 143 -5.83 34.87 7.59
C TYR A 143 -5.09 35.55 6.46
N VAL A 144 -3.81 35.84 6.66
CA VAL A 144 -2.94 36.39 5.61
C VAL A 144 -1.96 35.32 5.18
N VAL A 145 -1.96 35.05 3.88
CA VAL A 145 -1.00 34.15 3.22
C VAL A 145 -0.23 34.98 2.20
N ASP A 146 1.09 34.82 2.20
CA ASP A 146 1.95 35.46 1.20
C ASP A 146 1.63 34.85 -0.17
N SER A 147 1.11 35.67 -1.10
CA SER A 147 0.68 35.21 -2.42
C SER A 147 1.82 35.13 -3.44
N GLU A 148 3.08 35.02 -3.00
CA GLU A 148 4.23 34.87 -3.90
C GLU A 148 4.18 33.53 -4.63
N ARG A 149 3.45 33.51 -5.74
CA ARG A 149 3.46 32.41 -6.69
C ARG A 149 4.66 32.63 -7.62
N ARG A 150 5.83 32.13 -7.24
CA ARG A 150 6.97 32.01 -8.18
C ARG A 150 6.52 31.07 -9.31
N ARG A 151 6.42 31.61 -10.52
CA ARG A 151 6.17 30.86 -11.76
C ARG A 151 7.48 30.38 -12.34
#